data_AF-A0A9D1QE22-F1
#
_entry.id   AF-A0A9D1QE22-F1
#
_cell.length_a   1.000
_cell.length_b   1.000
_cell.length_c   1.000
_cell.angle_alpha   90.00
_cell.angle_beta   90.00
_cell.angle_gamma   90.00
#
_symmetry.space_group_name_H-M   'P 1'
#
loop_
_entity.id
_entity.type
_entity.pdbx_description
1 polymer ?
#
loop_
_entity_poly.entity_id
_entity_poly.type
_entity_poly.pdbx_seq_one_letter_code
_entity_poly.pdbx_strand_id
1 'polypeptide(L)'
;MSENTSQVYAIKNPLVFICGVSSLYDWYTESFQNNALWGDNVEKSAYDPCPADWRVPTDASLTFGDITVETTTVSGTGREVANGRTYQSMAWFPMAGRRNNDSGTLRYVGGSSCSWSASISDTYSISLYYDTSNVGSDYLYSRAYGQMIRCVQE
;
A
#
# COMPACT_ATOMS: atom_id res chain seq x y z
N MET A 1 -6.41 24.86 -21.59
CA MET A 1 -6.52 23.62 -20.81
C MET A 1 -5.30 23.54 -19.93
N SER A 2 -5.45 23.68 -18.61
CA SER A 2 -4.32 23.75 -17.69
C SER A 2 -3.72 22.36 -17.51
N GLU A 3 -2.63 22.08 -18.24
CA GLU A 3 -1.74 20.97 -17.91
C GLU A 3 -1.06 21.28 -16.56
N ASN A 4 -1.58 20.73 -15.47
CA ASN A 4 -0.96 19.61 -14.77
C ASN A 4 -1.57 19.48 -13.38
N THR A 5 -2.37 18.44 -13.30
CA THR A 5 -2.96 17.92 -12.10
C THR A 5 -2.19 16.64 -11.79
N SER A 6 -1.94 16.31 -10.53
CA SER A 6 -0.87 15.38 -10.15
C SER A 6 -0.85 14.02 -10.87
N GLN A 7 -1.97 13.55 -11.43
CA GLN A 7 -2.05 12.38 -12.30
C GLN A 7 -1.29 12.52 -13.63
N VAL A 8 -1.46 13.63 -14.36
CA VAL A 8 -0.71 13.88 -15.61
C VAL A 8 0.78 13.98 -15.31
N TYR A 9 1.14 14.56 -14.16
CA TYR A 9 2.51 14.62 -13.69
C TYR A 9 3.07 13.22 -13.39
N ALA A 10 2.31 12.37 -12.70
CA ALA A 10 2.70 11.00 -12.38
C ALA A 10 3.00 10.17 -13.64
N ILE A 11 2.15 10.30 -14.68
CA ILE A 11 2.35 9.62 -15.96
C ILE A 11 3.66 10.08 -16.63
N LYS A 12 3.95 11.38 -16.61
CA LYS A 12 5.18 11.94 -17.20
C LYS A 12 6.43 11.67 -16.34
N ASN A 13 6.27 11.31 -15.06
CA ASN A 13 7.37 11.16 -14.09
C ASN A 13 7.23 9.88 -13.25
N PRO A 14 7.28 8.68 -13.85
CA PRO A 14 6.95 7.42 -13.16
C PRO A 14 7.92 7.02 -12.03
N LEU A 15 9.09 7.68 -11.94
CA LEU A 15 10.10 7.43 -10.90
C LEU A 15 10.07 8.46 -9.77
N VAL A 16 9.19 9.47 -9.85
CA VAL A 16 9.07 10.52 -8.84
C VAL A 16 8.03 10.12 -7.82
N PHE A 17 8.41 10.21 -6.54
CA PHE A 17 7.46 10.11 -5.45
C PHE A 17 6.72 11.44 -5.29
N ILE A 18 5.38 11.40 -5.32
CA ILE A 18 4.53 12.58 -5.18
C ILE A 18 4.07 12.66 -3.72
N CYS A 19 4.51 13.69 -3.02
CA CYS A 19 4.05 13.98 -1.67
C CYS A 19 2.68 14.69 -1.69
N GLY A 20 1.84 14.40 -0.70
CA GLY A 20 0.70 15.24 -0.35
C GLY A 20 1.21 16.36 0.54
N VAL A 21 1.25 17.59 0.02
CA VAL A 21 1.85 18.75 0.73
C VAL A 21 0.84 19.57 1.54
N SER A 22 -0.45 19.23 1.44
CA SER A 22 -1.53 19.89 2.18
C SER A 22 -2.54 18.86 2.66
N SER A 23 -3.23 19.16 3.76
CA SER A 23 -4.40 18.39 4.21
C SER A 23 -5.37 18.23 3.05
N LEU A 24 -5.84 17.01 2.72
CA LEU A 24 -5.88 15.77 3.51
C LEU A 24 -4.70 14.79 3.28
N TYR A 25 -3.60 15.28 2.72
CA TYR A 25 -2.40 14.51 2.39
C TYR A 25 -2.66 13.39 1.38
N ASP A 26 -3.28 13.75 0.27
CA ASP A 26 -3.48 12.91 -0.91
C ASP A 26 -2.43 13.26 -1.98
N TRP A 27 -2.03 12.28 -2.79
CA TRP A 27 -1.18 12.52 -3.95
C TRP A 27 -2.01 13.01 -5.15
N TYR A 28 -3.32 12.75 -5.17
CA TYR A 28 -4.25 13.19 -6.20
C TYR A 28 -4.83 14.58 -5.90
N THR A 29 -4.44 15.62 -6.65
CA THR A 29 -4.70 17.02 -6.24
C THR A 29 -5.78 17.76 -7.05
N GLU A 30 -6.46 17.15 -8.03
CA GLU A 30 -7.51 17.82 -8.83
C GLU A 30 -8.75 18.19 -8.03
N SER A 31 -9.23 17.23 -7.25
CA SER A 31 -10.46 17.25 -6.48
C SER A 31 -10.19 16.86 -5.01
N PHE A 32 -8.92 16.93 -4.61
CA PHE A 32 -8.33 16.36 -3.39
C PHE A 32 -8.37 14.82 -3.29
N GLN A 33 -9.32 14.12 -3.93
CA GLN A 33 -9.47 12.66 -3.83
C GLN A 33 -10.10 12.04 -5.08
N ASN A 34 -9.73 10.79 -5.39
CA ASN A 34 -10.40 9.94 -6.36
C ASN A 34 -10.38 8.47 -5.88
N ASN A 35 -11.54 7.96 -5.46
CA ASN A 35 -11.68 6.58 -4.94
C ASN A 35 -11.67 5.53 -6.06
N ALA A 36 -12.00 5.91 -7.29
CA ALA A 36 -12.14 5.01 -8.42
C ALA A 36 -10.80 4.69 -9.12
N LEU A 37 -9.68 5.21 -8.60
CA LEU A 37 -8.37 5.04 -9.24
C LEU A 37 -8.00 3.57 -9.45
N TRP A 38 -8.29 2.66 -8.52
CA TRP A 38 -8.01 1.21 -8.71
C TRP A 38 -9.29 0.38 -8.88
N GLY A 39 -10.38 1.01 -9.31
CA GLY A 39 -11.62 0.31 -9.61
C GLY A 39 -12.67 0.27 -8.50
N ASP A 40 -12.49 1.01 -7.41
CA ASP A 40 -13.45 1.18 -6.30
C ASP A 40 -14.13 -0.12 -5.84
N ASN A 41 -13.37 -1.22 -5.79
CA ASN A 41 -13.85 -2.56 -5.44
C ASN A 41 -14.86 -3.21 -6.41
N VAL A 42 -15.09 -2.61 -7.58
CA VAL A 42 -15.98 -3.13 -8.64
C VAL A 42 -15.15 -3.84 -9.70
N GLU A 43 -14.55 -3.09 -10.62
CA GLU A 43 -13.75 -3.62 -11.73
C GLU A 43 -12.40 -2.94 -11.80
N LYS A 44 -11.35 -3.72 -12.08
CA LYS A 44 -9.99 -3.23 -12.24
C LYS A 44 -9.94 -2.09 -13.26
N SER A 45 -9.32 -0.97 -12.88
CA SER A 45 -9.13 0.18 -13.77
C SER A 45 -7.81 0.11 -14.54
N ALA A 46 -7.63 1.03 -15.50
CA ALA A 46 -6.35 1.23 -16.18
C ALA A 46 -5.21 1.77 -15.28
N TYR A 47 -5.50 2.19 -14.04
CA TYR A 47 -4.48 2.66 -13.09
C TYR A 47 -4.14 1.63 -12.01
N ASP A 48 -4.76 0.46 -12.03
CA ASP A 48 -4.34 -0.66 -11.18
C ASP A 48 -2.99 -1.19 -11.71
N PRO A 49 -1.91 -1.15 -10.91
CA PRO A 49 -0.56 -1.53 -11.35
C PRO A 49 -0.34 -3.03 -11.48
N CYS A 50 -1.29 -3.87 -11.09
CA CYS A 50 -1.17 -5.32 -11.16
C CYS A 50 -1.33 -5.83 -12.60
N PRO A 51 -0.70 -6.95 -12.98
CA PRO A 51 -0.86 -7.54 -14.30
C PRO A 51 -2.29 -8.05 -14.55
N ALA A 52 -2.60 -8.47 -15.78
CA ALA A 52 -3.85 -9.16 -16.09
C ALA A 52 -4.03 -10.41 -15.21
N ASP A 53 -5.27 -10.73 -14.84
CA ASP A 53 -5.67 -11.78 -13.90
C ASP A 53 -5.25 -11.53 -12.43
N TRP A 54 -4.72 -10.35 -12.14
CA TRP A 54 -4.38 -9.90 -10.79
C TRP A 54 -4.86 -8.47 -10.55
N ARG A 55 -5.15 -8.12 -9.31
CA ARG A 55 -5.59 -6.78 -8.91
C ARG A 55 -4.97 -6.33 -7.60
N VAL A 56 -4.98 -5.02 -7.37
CA VAL A 56 -4.77 -4.50 -6.02
C VAL A 56 -5.91 -5.02 -5.13
N PRO A 57 -5.63 -5.48 -3.90
CA PRO A 57 -6.64 -5.93 -2.95
C PRO A 57 -7.76 -4.92 -2.84
N THR A 58 -8.99 -5.32 -3.08
CA THR A 58 -10.16 -4.43 -3.00
C THR A 58 -10.56 -4.16 -1.58
N ASP A 59 -10.70 -5.22 -0.81
CA ASP A 59 -11.01 -5.19 0.61
C ASP A 59 -9.81 -5.71 1.40
N ALA A 60 -9.13 -4.82 2.12
CA ALA A 60 -7.99 -5.23 2.95
C ALA A 60 -8.40 -6.23 4.04
N SER A 61 -9.58 -6.06 4.64
CA SER A 61 -10.06 -6.94 5.71
C SER A 61 -10.46 -8.31 5.18
N LEU A 62 -11.06 -8.40 3.99
CA LEU A 62 -11.36 -9.70 3.38
C LEU A 62 -10.09 -10.38 2.84
N THR A 63 -9.17 -9.61 2.26
CA THR A 63 -7.95 -10.17 1.66
C THR A 63 -6.93 -10.60 2.71
N PHE A 64 -6.85 -9.86 3.82
CA PHE A 64 -5.81 -10.03 4.84
C PHE A 64 -6.35 -10.39 6.23
N GLY A 65 -7.66 -10.59 6.39
CA GLY A 65 -8.30 -10.81 7.68
C GLY A 65 -7.87 -12.10 8.39
N ASP A 66 -7.44 -13.11 7.63
CA ASP A 66 -6.92 -14.36 8.16
C ASP A 66 -5.40 -14.32 8.44
N ILE A 67 -4.75 -13.17 8.21
CA ILE A 67 -3.34 -13.02 8.58
C ILE A 67 -3.26 -12.84 10.10
N THR A 68 -2.58 -13.77 10.75
CA THR A 68 -2.25 -13.68 12.17
C THR A 68 -0.74 -13.68 12.36
N VAL A 69 -0.29 -13.08 13.46
CA VAL A 69 1.10 -13.20 13.88
C VAL A 69 1.33 -14.64 14.31
N GLU A 70 1.88 -15.46 13.42
CA GLU A 70 2.31 -16.78 13.84
C GLU A 70 3.52 -16.68 14.77
N THR A 71 3.42 -17.37 15.89
CA THR A 71 4.50 -17.57 16.87
C THR A 71 5.57 -18.55 16.40
N THR A 72 5.39 -19.15 15.22
CA THR A 72 6.44 -19.92 14.57
C THR A 72 7.50 -18.93 14.08
N THR A 73 8.48 -18.69 14.95
CA THR A 73 9.81 -18.24 14.54
C THR A 73 10.13 -18.92 13.22
N VAL A 74 10.30 -18.14 12.14
CA VAL A 74 11.02 -18.63 10.96
C VAL A 74 12.39 -19.01 11.51
N SER A 75 12.57 -20.30 11.79
CA SER A 75 13.83 -20.87 12.26
C SER A 75 14.74 -20.97 11.05
N GLY A 76 15.33 -19.82 10.71
CA GLY A 76 16.31 -19.70 9.63
C GLY A 76 17.39 -18.71 10.02
N THR A 77 18.65 -19.07 9.80
CA THR A 77 19.75 -18.09 9.80
C THR A 77 19.82 -17.47 8.41
N GLY A 78 19.52 -16.18 8.27
CA GLY A 78 19.67 -15.47 6.99
C GLY A 78 18.66 -14.35 6.70
N ARG A 79 18.69 -13.83 5.46
CA ARG A 79 17.91 -12.68 4.96
C ARG A 79 16.39 -12.85 5.10
N GLU A 80 15.90 -14.08 5.23
CA GLU A 80 14.48 -14.43 5.38
C GLU A 80 13.89 -13.99 6.72
N VAL A 81 14.71 -13.92 7.78
CA VAL A 81 14.30 -13.45 9.12
C VAL A 81 14.63 -11.97 9.34
N ALA A 82 15.64 -11.45 8.65
CA ALA A 82 16.17 -10.12 8.92
C ALA A 82 15.38 -8.96 8.26
N ASN A 83 14.53 -9.22 7.26
CA ASN A 83 13.93 -8.15 6.44
C ASN A 83 12.50 -8.43 5.96
N GLY A 84 11.77 -9.33 6.61
CA GLY A 84 10.41 -9.71 6.19
C GLY A 84 9.78 -10.73 7.09
N ARG A 85 8.55 -11.12 6.76
CA ARG A 85 7.77 -12.10 7.51
C ARG A 85 6.97 -13.00 6.57
N THR A 86 7.00 -14.31 6.82
CA THR A 86 6.13 -15.28 6.15
C THR A 86 4.86 -15.48 6.98
N TYR A 87 3.71 -15.43 6.33
CA TYR A 87 2.42 -15.80 6.91
C TYR A 87 1.93 -17.08 6.22
N GLN A 88 1.64 -18.14 6.98
CA GLN A 88 1.24 -19.43 6.37
C GLN A 88 -0.08 -19.34 5.61
N SER A 89 -1.02 -18.52 6.08
CA SER A 89 -2.27 -18.23 5.38
C SER A 89 -2.07 -17.51 4.05
N MET A 90 -0.86 -16.98 3.80
CA MET A 90 -0.52 -16.28 2.57
C MET A 90 0.92 -16.59 2.11
N ALA A 91 1.82 -15.62 2.23
CA ALA A 91 3.15 -15.65 1.63
C ALA A 91 4.13 -14.82 2.46
N TRP A 92 5.36 -14.71 1.97
CA TRP A 92 6.37 -13.81 2.53
C TRP A 92 6.12 -12.35 2.15
N PHE A 93 6.21 -11.45 3.12
CA PHE A 93 6.08 -10.00 2.99
C PHE A 93 7.36 -9.29 3.43
N PRO A 94 7.92 -8.39 2.61
CA PRO A 94 9.12 -7.62 2.96
C PRO A 94 8.84 -6.50 3.96
N MET A 95 9.72 -6.31 4.95
CA MET A 95 9.77 -5.10 5.78
C MET A 95 10.49 -3.97 5.04
N ALA A 96 9.93 -3.54 3.90
CA ALA A 96 10.54 -2.53 3.04
C ALA A 96 10.42 -1.10 3.59
N GLY A 97 9.66 -0.89 4.67
CA GLY A 97 9.33 0.44 5.14
C GLY A 97 8.28 1.13 4.27
N ARG A 98 8.13 2.44 4.47
CA ARG A 98 7.25 3.29 3.65
C ARG A 98 7.82 4.69 3.49
N ARG A 99 7.47 5.39 2.41
CA ARG A 99 7.78 6.82 2.26
C ARG A 99 6.73 7.67 2.96
N ASN A 100 7.18 8.65 3.73
CA ASN A 100 6.28 9.57 4.43
C ASN A 100 5.51 10.45 3.44
N ASN A 101 4.24 10.72 3.73
CA ASN A 101 3.31 11.39 2.83
C ASN A 101 3.69 12.85 2.51
N ASP A 102 4.38 13.54 3.43
CA ASP A 102 4.71 14.96 3.36
C ASP A 102 6.11 15.23 2.79
N SER A 103 7.07 14.39 3.15
CA SER A 103 8.51 14.61 2.97
C SER A 103 9.13 13.59 2.02
N GLY A 104 8.40 12.52 1.65
CA GLY A 104 8.89 11.45 0.80
C GLY A 104 10.03 10.62 1.39
N THR A 105 10.42 10.89 2.64
CA THR A 105 11.51 10.20 3.32
C THR A 105 11.13 8.75 3.56
N LEU A 106 12.01 7.81 3.18
CA LEU A 106 11.84 6.39 3.46
C LEU A 106 12.12 6.12 4.95
N ARG A 107 11.20 5.44 5.64
CA ARG A 107 11.31 5.10 7.06
C ARG A 107 10.98 3.62 7.30
N TYR A 108 11.43 3.10 8.44
CA TYR A 108 11.09 1.77 8.99
C TYR A 108 11.58 0.56 8.18
N VAL A 109 12.55 0.74 7.29
CA VAL A 109 13.21 -0.36 6.57
C VAL A 109 13.75 -1.38 7.57
N GLY A 110 13.39 -2.65 7.39
CA GLY A 110 13.76 -3.77 8.27
C GLY A 110 12.97 -3.85 9.59
N GLY A 111 12.07 -2.89 9.87
CA GLY A 111 11.28 -2.86 11.11
C GLY A 111 9.78 -3.09 10.90
N SER A 112 9.18 -2.34 9.97
CA SER A 112 7.75 -2.48 9.65
C SER A 112 7.47 -2.09 8.21
N SER A 113 6.29 -2.45 7.71
CA SER A 113 5.85 -2.09 6.36
C SER A 113 4.34 -2.04 6.26
N CYS A 114 3.86 -1.47 5.15
CA CYS A 114 2.45 -1.40 4.83
C CYS A 114 2.20 -1.85 3.38
N SER A 115 1.07 -2.50 3.13
CA SER A 115 0.60 -2.80 1.78
C SER A 115 -0.74 -2.13 1.52
N TRP A 116 -0.77 -1.39 0.43
CA TRP A 116 -1.95 -0.72 -0.10
C TRP A 116 -3.07 -1.71 -0.42
N SER A 117 -4.29 -1.23 -0.24
CA SER A 117 -5.50 -1.79 -0.82
C SER A 117 -6.29 -0.67 -1.51
N ALA A 118 -7.24 -1.01 -2.35
CA ALA A 118 -8.21 -0.08 -2.94
C ALA A 118 -9.32 0.32 -1.96
N SER A 119 -9.33 -0.23 -0.74
CA SER A 119 -10.28 0.15 0.31
C SER A 119 -10.02 1.57 0.82
N ILE A 120 -11.11 2.31 0.94
CA ILE A 120 -11.11 3.71 1.38
C ILE A 120 -11.98 3.84 2.63
N SER A 121 -11.53 4.67 3.57
CA SER A 121 -12.33 5.13 4.71
C SER A 121 -12.26 6.64 4.77
N ASP A 122 -13.34 7.30 4.35
CA ASP A 122 -13.42 8.75 4.21
C ASP A 122 -12.19 9.30 3.45
N THR A 123 -11.28 9.99 4.15
CA THR A 123 -10.14 10.64 3.55
C THR A 123 -8.85 9.79 3.53
N TYR A 124 -8.91 8.59 4.10
CA TYR A 124 -7.79 7.68 4.26
C TYR A 124 -7.91 6.46 3.35
N SER A 125 -6.76 5.85 3.07
CA SER A 125 -6.69 4.49 2.57
C SER A 125 -6.66 3.50 3.72
N ILE A 126 -7.27 2.34 3.54
CA ILE A 126 -7.07 1.20 4.43
C ILE A 126 -5.91 0.36 3.89
N SER A 127 -5.01 -0.06 4.77
CA SER A 127 -3.81 -0.79 4.40
C SER A 127 -3.54 -1.94 5.37
N LEU A 128 -2.90 -2.98 4.87
CA LEU A 128 -2.26 -3.98 5.72
C LEU A 128 -1.02 -3.36 6.36
N TYR A 129 -0.92 -3.39 7.68
CA TYR A 129 0.30 -3.07 8.42
C TYR A 129 0.89 -4.34 9.03
N TYR A 130 2.21 -4.43 9.04
CA TYR A 130 2.92 -5.51 9.72
C TYR A 130 4.30 -5.10 10.23
N ASP A 131 4.66 -5.66 11.37
CA ASP A 131 5.99 -5.60 11.97
C ASP A 131 6.38 -6.97 12.57
N THR A 132 7.46 -7.00 13.34
CA THR A 132 7.97 -8.21 14.00
C THR A 132 7.00 -8.84 15.01
N SER A 133 6.04 -8.08 15.50
CA SER A 133 5.13 -8.42 16.61
C SER A 133 3.65 -8.28 16.29
N ASN A 134 3.29 -7.51 15.27
CA ASN A 134 1.92 -7.15 14.95
C ASN A 134 1.61 -7.35 13.46
N VAL A 135 0.35 -7.60 13.17
CA VAL A 135 -0.24 -7.55 11.83
C VAL A 135 -1.69 -7.13 11.95
N GLY A 136 -2.17 -6.30 11.02
CA GLY A 136 -3.58 -5.94 10.95
C GLY A 136 -3.95 -5.26 9.64
N SER A 137 -5.19 -5.46 9.21
CA SER A 137 -5.68 -5.15 7.87
C SER A 137 -6.53 -3.88 7.79
N ASP A 138 -6.71 -3.16 8.90
CA ASP A 138 -7.65 -2.04 9.05
C ASP A 138 -6.95 -0.70 9.31
N TYR A 139 -5.64 -0.60 9.03
CA TYR A 139 -4.87 0.60 9.33
C TYR A 139 -5.19 1.73 8.36
N LEU A 140 -5.50 2.90 8.92
CA LEU A 140 -5.81 4.12 8.19
C LEU A 140 -4.55 4.94 7.93
N TYR A 141 -4.25 5.20 6.67
CA TYR A 141 -3.14 6.04 6.24
C TYR A 141 -3.57 7.10 5.25
N SER A 142 -2.92 8.26 5.30
CA SER A 142 -3.09 9.30 4.27
C SER A 142 -2.74 8.74 2.90
N ARG A 143 -3.47 9.15 1.87
CA ARG A 143 -3.34 8.50 0.58
C ARG A 143 -2.02 8.79 -0.13
N ALA A 144 -1.27 9.81 0.28
CA ALA A 144 0.07 10.08 -0.23
C ALA A 144 1.19 9.24 0.39
N TYR A 145 0.93 8.29 1.31
CA TYR A 145 2.01 7.41 1.80
C TYR A 145 2.54 6.50 0.69
N GLY A 146 3.87 6.42 0.56
CA GLY A 146 4.51 5.49 -0.37
C GLY A 146 4.63 4.11 0.24
N GLN A 147 3.56 3.33 0.14
CA GLN A 147 3.50 1.95 0.62
C GLN A 147 3.66 0.94 -0.53
N MET A 148 3.75 -0.33 -0.18
CA MET A 148 3.91 -1.42 -1.13
C MET A 148 2.57 -1.78 -1.79
N ILE A 149 2.61 -2.39 -2.96
CA ILE A 149 1.46 -3.07 -3.55
C ILE A 149 1.72 -4.57 -3.52
N ARG A 150 0.72 -5.34 -3.08
CA ARG A 150 0.71 -6.80 -3.14
C ARG A 150 -0.49 -7.21 -4.01
N CYS A 151 -0.24 -7.54 -5.26
CA CYS A 151 -1.29 -8.03 -6.14
C CYS A 151 -1.86 -9.35 -5.63
N VAL A 152 -3.18 -9.52 -5.77
CA VAL A 152 -3.92 -10.75 -5.51
C VAL A 152 -4.65 -11.18 -6.77
N GLN A 153 -4.90 -12.48 -6.91
CA GLN A 153 -5.61 -13.01 -8.08
C GLN A 153 -7.07 -12.53 -8.07
N GLU A 154 -7.63 -12.22 -9.24
CA GLU A 154 -9.04 -11.84 -9.39
C GLU A 154 -10.01 -13.01 -9.18
#